data_AF-A0A4Q0GN94-F1
#
_entry.id   AF-A0A4Q0GN94-F1
#
_cell.length_a   1.000
_cell.length_b   1.000
_cell.length_c   1.000
_cell.angle_alpha   90.00
_cell.angle_beta   90.00
_cell.angle_gamma   90.00
#
_symmetry.space_group_name_H-M   'P 1'
#
loop_
_entity.id
_entity.type
_entity.pdbx_description
1 polymer ?
#
loop_
_entity_poly.entity_id
_entity_poly.type
_entity_poly.pdbx_seq_one_letter_code
_entity_poly.pdbx_strand_id
1 'polypeptide(L)'
;MAPVDAVAIDGRIAEFIERVEAERTHLFLQHLHATVRRASPLLLGLAAMEGISIAAAVSQARPPESWPRTPLYDFPPNRLRVSQLRPIRRGSTNLHEERRFRRAFCDPGVIIRPVDDPLGGFAVRPFSGMLAFTAAIGPCLLSAFGTTATLTLREPLPETLAIAMPGRPLRKLIDHPLFTEYPCRVLRVDSDAQAGSSILSFRVPLVRFELPRFEGGLGAPAASRSVDNF
;
A
#
# COMPACT_ATOMS: atom_id res chain seq x y z
N MET A 1 -49.10 14.32 19.63
CA MET A 1 -47.68 14.09 19.24
C MET A 1 -47.65 13.95 17.73
N ALA A 2 -46.91 14.80 17.03
CA ALA A 2 -46.74 14.65 15.58
C ALA A 2 -45.87 13.41 15.30
N PRO A 3 -46.20 12.60 14.27
CA PRO A 3 -45.37 11.46 13.89
C PRO A 3 -43.99 11.95 13.46
N VAL A 4 -42.95 11.31 14.00
CA VAL A 4 -41.56 11.54 13.59
C VAL A 4 -41.34 10.85 12.25
N ASP A 5 -40.94 11.62 11.23
CA ASP A 5 -40.64 11.09 9.91
C ASP A 5 -39.24 10.45 9.91
N ALA A 6 -39.21 9.12 10.01
CA ALA A 6 -37.98 8.33 10.03
C ALA A 6 -37.14 8.52 8.75
N VAL A 7 -37.78 8.71 7.59
CA VAL A 7 -37.09 8.87 6.31
C VAL A 7 -36.32 10.19 6.26
N ALA A 8 -36.93 11.26 6.76
CA ALA A 8 -36.27 12.56 6.87
C ALA A 8 -35.08 12.54 7.85
N ILE A 9 -35.15 11.72 8.89
CA ILE A 9 -34.03 11.54 9.84
C ILE A 9 -32.88 10.78 9.18
N ASP A 10 -33.18 9.66 8.50
CA ASP A 10 -32.16 8.83 7.83
C ASP A 10 -31.39 9.62 6.76
N GLY A 11 -32.09 10.45 5.98
CA GLY A 11 -31.44 11.33 5.00
C GLY A 11 -30.45 12.31 5.64
N ARG A 12 -30.84 12.94 6.76
CA ARG A 12 -29.96 13.87 7.48
C ARG A 12 -28.75 13.16 8.12
N ILE A 13 -28.91 11.91 8.55
CA ILE A 13 -27.81 11.09 9.07
C ILE A 13 -26.82 10.77 7.93
N ALA A 14 -27.31 10.37 6.76
CA ALA A 14 -26.46 10.08 5.60
C ALA A 14 -25.64 11.30 5.16
N GLU A 15 -26.29 12.46 4.99
CA GLU A 15 -25.61 13.72 4.64
C GLU A 15 -24.54 14.12 5.68
N PHE A 16 -24.84 13.91 6.97
CA PHE A 16 -23.88 14.18 8.04
C PHE A 16 -22.65 13.26 7.93
N ILE A 17 -22.86 11.96 7.72
CA ILE A 17 -21.78 10.98 7.56
C ILE A 17 -20.91 11.34 6.36
N GLU A 18 -21.51 11.61 5.19
CA GLU A 18 -20.77 11.97 3.97
C GLU A 18 -19.91 13.21 4.16
N ARG A 19 -20.46 14.25 4.79
CA ARG A 19 -19.72 15.49 5.07
C ARG A 19 -18.55 15.23 6.02
N VAL A 20 -18.77 14.47 7.09
CA VAL A 20 -17.70 14.14 8.06
C VAL A 20 -16.62 13.28 7.39
N GLU A 21 -16.99 12.32 6.55
CA GLU A 21 -16.02 11.50 5.80
C GLU A 21 -15.21 12.32 4.79
N ALA A 22 -15.84 13.26 4.10
CA ALA A 22 -15.18 14.16 3.16
C ALA A 22 -14.17 15.07 3.88
N GLU A 23 -14.57 15.70 4.98
CA GLU A 23 -13.69 16.55 5.80
C GLU A 23 -12.55 15.74 6.41
N ARG A 24 -12.83 14.54 6.91
CA ARG A 24 -11.83 13.61 7.43
C ARG A 24 -10.81 13.21 6.38
N THR A 25 -11.27 12.93 5.16
CA THR A 25 -10.39 12.61 4.02
C THR A 25 -9.53 13.81 3.64
N HIS A 26 -10.11 15.00 3.60
CA HIS A 26 -9.39 16.25 3.33
C HIS A 26 -8.25 16.48 4.33
N LEU A 27 -8.55 16.43 5.64
CA LEU A 27 -7.55 16.60 6.70
C LEU A 27 -6.47 15.52 6.66
N PHE A 28 -6.84 14.29 6.30
CA PHE A 28 -5.89 13.19 6.14
C PHE A 28 -4.92 13.46 4.98
N LEU A 29 -5.42 13.88 3.81
CA LEU A 29 -4.57 14.21 2.67
C LEU A 29 -3.65 15.41 2.96
N GLN A 30 -4.15 16.42 3.68
CA GLN A 30 -3.32 17.52 4.17
C GLN A 30 -2.21 17.01 5.11
N HIS A 31 -2.53 16.09 6.03
CA HIS A 31 -1.54 15.46 6.90
C HIS A 31 -0.48 14.69 6.10
N LEU A 32 -0.88 13.90 5.09
CA LEU A 32 0.07 13.19 4.22
C LEU A 32 0.96 14.18 3.47
N HIS A 33 0.38 15.23 2.89
CA HIS A 33 1.12 16.30 2.22
C HIS A 33 2.06 17.05 3.18
N ALA A 34 1.76 17.13 4.48
CA ALA A 34 2.62 17.75 5.48
C ALA A 34 3.76 16.84 5.97
N THR A 35 3.59 15.51 5.91
CA THR A 35 4.50 14.57 6.59
C THR A 35 5.31 13.69 5.65
N VAL A 36 4.75 13.28 4.51
CA VAL A 36 5.43 12.41 3.54
C VAL A 36 6.42 13.24 2.71
N ARG A 37 7.71 12.96 2.88
CA ARG A 37 8.81 13.74 2.27
C ARG A 37 9.79 12.90 1.47
N ARG A 38 9.68 11.57 1.57
CA ARG A 38 10.63 10.64 0.97
C ARG A 38 9.94 9.43 0.38
N ALA A 39 10.56 8.85 -0.64
CA ALA A 39 10.16 7.59 -1.24
C ALA A 39 11.39 6.78 -1.62
N SER A 40 11.22 5.47 -1.76
CA SER A 40 12.24 4.59 -2.30
C SER A 40 12.30 4.72 -3.83
N PRO A 41 13.50 4.77 -4.45
CA PRO A 41 13.61 4.69 -5.90
C PRO A 41 13.02 3.41 -6.49
N LEU A 42 13.00 2.31 -5.73
CA LEU A 42 12.31 1.08 -6.16
C LEU A 42 10.80 1.29 -6.32
N LEU A 43 10.19 2.08 -5.43
CA LEU A 43 8.77 2.43 -5.54
C LEU A 43 8.53 3.26 -6.81
N LEU A 44 9.37 4.27 -7.05
CA LEU A 44 9.23 5.14 -8.21
C LEU A 44 9.47 4.38 -9.52
N GLY A 45 10.49 3.52 -9.56
CA GLY A 45 10.77 2.66 -10.71
C GLY A 45 9.62 1.70 -11.00
N LEU A 46 9.07 1.03 -9.97
CA LEU A 46 7.89 0.19 -10.14
C LEU A 46 6.71 0.98 -10.70
N ALA A 47 6.41 2.14 -10.13
CA ALA A 47 5.31 2.97 -10.60
C ALA A 47 5.50 3.43 -12.05
N ALA A 48 6.73 3.78 -12.43
CA ALA A 48 7.07 4.17 -13.79
C ALA A 48 6.88 3.01 -14.78
N MET A 49 7.28 1.79 -14.41
CA MET A 49 7.03 0.59 -15.22
C MET A 49 5.54 0.33 -15.43
N GLU A 50 4.70 0.73 -14.48
CA GLU A 50 3.23 0.64 -14.57
C GLU A 50 2.58 1.84 -15.28
N GLY A 51 3.34 2.89 -15.60
CA GLY A 51 2.77 4.15 -16.11
C GLY A 51 1.93 4.92 -15.08
N ILE A 52 2.19 4.71 -13.79
CA ILE A 52 1.38 5.26 -12.69
C ILE A 52 2.12 6.37 -11.96
N SER A 53 1.43 7.48 -11.71
CA SER A 53 1.91 8.54 -10.83
C SER A 53 1.66 8.18 -9.36
N ILE A 54 2.72 7.96 -8.58
CA ILE A 54 2.60 7.71 -7.13
C ILE A 54 1.93 8.87 -6.41
N ALA A 55 2.19 10.10 -6.84
CA ALA A 55 1.52 11.28 -6.31
C ALA A 55 0.00 11.21 -6.50
N ALA A 56 -0.46 10.85 -7.70
CA ALA A 56 -1.88 10.69 -8.01
C ALA A 56 -2.49 9.46 -7.32
N ALA A 57 -1.71 8.39 -7.09
CA ALA A 57 -2.17 7.26 -6.31
C ALA A 57 -2.39 7.68 -4.84
N VAL A 58 -1.42 8.34 -4.22
CA VAL A 58 -1.51 8.75 -2.80
C VAL A 58 -2.62 9.79 -2.56
N SER A 59 -2.97 10.62 -3.54
CA SER A 59 -4.11 11.54 -3.41
C SER A 59 -5.47 10.83 -3.33
N GLN A 60 -5.53 9.54 -3.67
CA GLN A 60 -6.72 8.70 -3.51
C GLN A 60 -6.73 7.91 -2.18
N ALA A 61 -5.73 8.11 -1.32
CA ALA A 61 -5.65 7.43 -0.04
C ALA A 61 -6.80 7.83 0.88
N ARG A 62 -7.38 6.84 1.56
CA ARG A 62 -8.42 7.06 2.57
C ARG A 62 -7.86 6.89 3.98
N PRO A 63 -8.32 7.68 4.95
CA PRO A 63 -7.91 7.54 6.33
C PRO A 63 -8.42 6.21 6.93
N PRO A 64 -7.56 5.44 7.63
CA PRO A 64 -7.97 4.18 8.29
C PRO A 64 -8.94 4.51 9.42
N GLU A 65 -9.95 3.68 9.74
CA GLU A 65 -10.99 3.98 10.76
C GLU A 65 -10.44 4.52 12.10
N SER A 66 -9.27 4.06 12.53
CA SER A 66 -8.60 4.48 13.77
C SER A 66 -7.98 5.88 13.74
N TRP A 67 -7.78 6.48 12.57
CA TRP A 67 -7.23 7.84 12.43
C TRP A 67 -8.30 8.90 12.70
N PRO A 68 -8.00 9.98 13.46
CA PRO A 68 -6.68 10.41 13.94
C PRO A 68 -6.26 9.89 15.32
N ARG A 69 -7.03 9.00 15.96
CA ARG A 69 -6.77 8.54 17.33
C ARG A 69 -5.51 7.69 17.45
N THR A 70 -5.19 6.93 16.41
CA THR A 70 -3.96 6.12 16.32
C THR A 70 -3.01 6.70 15.28
N PRO A 71 -1.74 7.00 15.64
CA PRO A 71 -0.75 7.46 14.68
C PRO A 71 -0.51 6.43 13.57
N LEU A 72 -0.29 6.90 12.34
CA LEU A 72 -0.09 6.03 11.17
C LEU A 72 1.23 5.26 11.21
N TYR A 73 2.17 5.64 12.10
CA TYR A 73 3.59 5.30 12.00
C TYR A 73 4.11 4.37 13.12
N ASP A 74 3.26 4.00 14.07
CA ASP A 74 3.71 3.34 15.30
C ASP A 74 3.92 1.83 15.15
N PHE A 75 3.49 1.25 14.02
CA PHE A 75 3.55 -0.19 13.82
C PHE A 75 4.35 -0.53 12.56
N PRO A 76 5.43 -1.31 12.66
CA PRO A 76 5.97 -1.98 11.48
C PRO A 76 4.85 -2.84 10.90
N PRO A 77 4.60 -2.77 9.59
CA PRO A 77 3.51 -3.52 9.00
C PRO A 77 3.74 -5.01 9.21
N ASN A 78 2.64 -5.74 9.44
CA ASN A 78 2.68 -7.18 9.55
C ASN A 78 3.37 -7.75 8.30
N ARG A 79 4.41 -8.57 8.51
CA ARG A 79 5.11 -9.24 7.41
C ARG A 79 4.10 -10.11 6.66
N LEU A 80 3.84 -9.76 5.42
CA LEU A 80 3.01 -10.56 4.54
C LEU A 80 3.79 -11.78 4.06
N ARG A 81 3.16 -12.95 4.18
CA ARG A 81 3.67 -14.19 3.59
C ARG A 81 3.21 -14.29 2.14
N VAL A 82 4.05 -14.81 1.25
CA VAL A 82 3.67 -15.06 -0.16
C VAL A 82 2.48 -16.01 -0.23
N SER A 83 2.36 -16.96 0.70
CA SER A 83 1.19 -17.85 0.79
C SER A 83 -0.13 -17.13 1.05
N GLN A 84 -0.11 -15.96 1.70
CA GLN A 84 -1.29 -15.13 1.93
C GLN A 84 -1.81 -14.45 0.66
N LEU A 85 -1.06 -14.49 -0.45
CA LEU A 85 -1.53 -14.06 -1.76
C LEU A 85 -2.44 -15.11 -2.45
N ARG A 86 -2.43 -16.37 -2.00
CA ARG A 86 -3.16 -17.49 -2.65
C ARG A 86 -4.67 -17.53 -2.39
N PRO A 87 -5.20 -17.27 -1.18
CA PRO A 87 -6.64 -17.39 -0.90
C PRO A 87 -7.51 -16.41 -1.73
N ILE A 88 -6.94 -15.24 -2.06
CA ILE A 88 -7.66 -14.17 -2.76
C ILE A 88 -7.84 -14.50 -4.25
N ARG A 89 -6.83 -15.11 -4.90
CA ARG A 89 -6.93 -15.58 -6.31
C ARG A 89 -7.98 -16.67 -6.53
N ARG A 90 -8.50 -17.29 -5.47
CA ARG A 90 -9.51 -18.36 -5.55
C ARG A 90 -10.92 -17.88 -5.19
N GLY A 91 -11.13 -16.59 -4.97
CA GLY A 91 -12.46 -16.05 -4.62
C GLY A 91 -12.98 -16.56 -3.28
N SER A 92 -12.09 -16.96 -2.35
CA SER A 92 -12.50 -17.43 -1.01
C SER A 92 -12.94 -16.25 -0.16
N THR A 93 -14.25 -16.02 -0.13
CA THR A 93 -14.98 -14.91 0.50
C THR A 93 -15.02 -15.00 2.03
N ASN A 94 -13.89 -14.91 2.72
CA ASN A 94 -13.90 -14.56 4.14
C ASN A 94 -13.55 -13.07 4.30
N LEU A 95 -14.58 -12.25 4.51
CA LEU A 95 -14.44 -10.80 4.74
C LEU A 95 -13.41 -10.48 5.85
N HIS A 96 -13.27 -11.36 6.84
CA HIS A 96 -12.28 -11.19 7.90
C HIS A 96 -10.85 -11.37 7.40
N GLU A 97 -10.60 -12.37 6.55
CA GLU A 97 -9.29 -12.61 5.94
C GLU A 97 -8.92 -11.50 4.96
N GLU A 98 -9.89 -11.02 4.17
CA GLU A 98 -9.70 -9.89 3.28
C GLU A 98 -9.35 -8.61 4.05
N ARG A 99 -10.08 -8.30 5.12
CA ARG A 99 -9.76 -7.16 6.01
C ARG A 99 -8.38 -7.30 6.64
N ARG A 100 -8.02 -8.49 7.14
CA ARG A 100 -6.70 -8.75 7.72
C ARG A 100 -5.60 -8.59 6.68
N PHE A 101 -5.84 -9.05 5.46
CA PHE A 101 -4.92 -8.92 4.35
C PHE A 101 -4.76 -7.44 3.95
N ARG A 102 -5.85 -6.70 3.71
CA ARG A 102 -5.78 -5.26 3.39
C ARG A 102 -5.04 -4.49 4.46
N ARG A 103 -5.29 -4.78 5.74
CA ARG A 103 -4.55 -4.22 6.87
C ARG A 103 -3.05 -4.48 6.78
N ALA A 104 -2.66 -5.70 6.44
CA ALA A 104 -1.26 -6.06 6.28
C ALA A 104 -0.64 -5.52 4.97
N PHE A 105 -1.42 -5.35 3.89
CA PHE A 105 -0.95 -5.04 2.54
C PHE A 105 -0.89 -3.55 2.21
N CYS A 106 -1.86 -2.77 2.66
CA CYS A 106 -1.93 -1.36 2.28
C CYS A 106 -2.37 -0.42 3.39
N ASP A 107 -3.10 -0.87 4.42
CA ASP A 107 -3.65 0.06 5.41
C ASP A 107 -2.54 0.74 6.23
N PRO A 108 -2.57 2.06 6.42
CA PRO A 108 -3.42 3.07 5.77
C PRO A 108 -2.92 3.46 4.38
N GLY A 109 -3.56 3.09 3.27
CA GLY A 109 -2.92 3.32 1.98
C GLY A 109 -3.76 2.93 0.79
N VAL A 110 -3.11 2.92 -0.37
CA VAL A 110 -3.75 2.77 -1.67
C VAL A 110 -3.29 1.50 -2.30
N ILE A 111 -4.26 0.72 -2.74
CA ILE A 111 -4.05 -0.42 -3.61
C ILE A 111 -4.03 0.15 -5.03
N ILE A 112 -2.84 0.19 -5.62
CA ILE A 112 -2.64 0.61 -7.01
C ILE A 112 -3.15 -0.49 -7.94
N ARG A 113 -2.85 -1.73 -7.58
CA ARG A 113 -3.29 -2.92 -8.31
C ARG A 113 -3.81 -3.96 -7.32
N PRO A 114 -5.01 -4.50 -7.53
CA PRO A 114 -5.60 -5.45 -6.61
C PRO A 114 -4.81 -6.77 -6.61
N VAL A 115 -5.01 -7.57 -5.57
CA VAL A 115 -4.15 -8.74 -5.27
C VAL A 115 -4.36 -9.89 -6.26
N ASP A 116 -5.58 -9.98 -6.79
CA ASP A 116 -6.03 -10.91 -7.80
C ASP A 116 -5.61 -10.53 -9.22
N ASP A 117 -5.03 -9.35 -9.42
CA ASP A 117 -4.53 -8.93 -10.71
C ASP A 117 -3.54 -9.98 -11.29
N PRO A 118 -3.64 -10.30 -12.59
CA PRO A 118 -2.74 -11.26 -13.24
C PRO A 118 -1.26 -10.92 -13.07
N LEU A 119 -0.92 -9.63 -13.08
CA LEU A 119 0.43 -9.10 -12.92
C LEU A 119 0.85 -9.02 -11.44
N GLY A 120 -0.09 -9.27 -10.51
CA GLY A 120 0.12 -9.40 -9.07
C GLY A 120 0.03 -8.08 -8.32
N GLY A 121 -0.52 -8.08 -7.10
CA GLY A 121 -0.89 -6.83 -6.40
C GLY A 121 0.25 -5.83 -6.14
N PHE A 122 -0.12 -4.55 -6.09
CA PHE A 122 0.77 -3.42 -5.78
C PHE A 122 0.04 -2.41 -4.89
N ALA A 123 0.62 -2.09 -3.74
CA ALA A 123 0.10 -1.09 -2.83
C ALA A 123 1.18 -0.18 -2.25
N VAL A 124 0.75 1.02 -1.89
CA VAL A 124 1.57 2.08 -1.30
C VAL A 124 0.88 2.60 -0.05
N ARG A 125 1.66 2.90 0.98
CA ARG A 125 1.17 3.43 2.25
C ARG A 125 2.17 4.43 2.87
N PRO A 126 1.72 5.43 3.62
CA PRO A 126 2.60 6.30 4.37
C PRO A 126 3.18 5.53 5.56
N PHE A 127 4.44 5.82 5.86
CA PHE A 127 5.20 5.18 6.93
C PHE A 127 6.28 6.15 7.39
N SER A 128 6.27 6.61 8.65
CA SER A 128 7.27 7.50 9.26
C SER A 128 7.78 8.64 8.34
N GLY A 129 6.86 9.42 7.77
CA GLY A 129 7.19 10.55 6.88
C GLY A 129 7.74 10.16 5.50
N MET A 130 7.55 8.92 5.07
CA MET A 130 7.91 8.41 3.76
C MET A 130 6.86 7.46 3.21
N LEU A 131 7.01 7.03 1.96
CA LEU A 131 6.17 6.01 1.36
C LEU A 131 6.81 4.63 1.50
N ALA A 132 6.06 3.74 2.12
CA ALA A 132 6.28 2.31 2.09
C ALA A 132 5.45 1.66 0.98
N PHE A 133 5.86 0.48 0.54
CA PHE A 133 5.13 -0.25 -0.49
C PHE A 133 5.26 -1.75 -0.34
N THR A 134 4.31 -2.44 -0.95
CA THR A 134 4.31 -3.88 -1.14
C THR A 134 3.87 -4.16 -2.58
N ALA A 135 4.67 -4.90 -3.33
CA ALA A 135 4.42 -5.23 -4.73
C ALA A 135 4.81 -6.67 -5.03
N ALA A 136 3.97 -7.37 -5.78
CA ALA A 136 4.35 -8.62 -6.41
C ALA A 136 5.25 -8.33 -7.61
N ILE A 137 6.38 -9.04 -7.71
CA ILE A 137 7.26 -9.03 -8.87
C ILE A 137 7.52 -10.47 -9.30
N GLY A 138 6.74 -10.92 -10.30
CA GLY A 138 6.67 -12.34 -10.67
C GLY A 138 6.22 -13.21 -9.49
N PRO A 139 6.97 -14.25 -9.11
CA PRO A 139 6.60 -15.13 -7.98
C PRO A 139 7.00 -14.57 -6.61
N CYS A 140 7.62 -13.38 -6.55
CA CYS A 140 8.18 -12.82 -5.32
C CYS A 140 7.33 -11.67 -4.79
N LEU A 141 7.38 -11.44 -3.49
CA LEU A 141 6.78 -10.28 -2.85
C LEU A 141 7.87 -9.32 -2.39
N LEU A 142 7.96 -8.16 -3.03
CA LEU A 142 8.83 -7.08 -2.65
C LEU A 142 8.10 -6.14 -1.69
N SER A 143 8.71 -5.82 -0.56
CA SER A 143 8.20 -4.80 0.35
C SER A 143 9.33 -3.88 0.80
N ALA A 144 9.05 -2.59 0.97
CA ALA A 144 10.01 -1.66 1.54
C ALA A 144 9.36 -0.78 2.60
N PHE A 145 10.05 -0.69 3.75
CA PHE A 145 9.66 0.12 4.90
C PHE A 145 10.90 0.84 5.41
N GLY A 146 10.92 2.17 5.29
CA GLY A 146 12.12 2.90 5.63
C GLY A 146 13.24 2.70 4.60
N THR A 147 14.45 2.57 5.11
CA THR A 147 15.66 2.27 4.32
C THR A 147 15.90 0.77 4.14
N THR A 148 14.92 -0.07 4.53
CA THR A 148 15.01 -1.52 4.45
C THR A 148 13.94 -2.05 3.53
N ALA A 149 14.34 -2.89 2.59
CA ALA A 149 13.44 -3.70 1.80
C ALA A 149 13.65 -5.18 2.07
N THR A 150 12.58 -5.91 1.90
CA THR A 150 12.54 -7.36 1.99
C THR A 150 11.94 -7.91 0.70
N LEU A 151 12.55 -8.97 0.20
CA LEU A 151 11.99 -9.75 -0.87
C LEU A 151 11.72 -11.16 -0.38
N THR A 152 10.45 -11.51 -0.34
CA THR A 152 10.01 -12.87 0.02
C THR A 152 9.88 -13.69 -1.24
N LEU A 153 10.64 -14.77 -1.33
CA LEU A 153 10.54 -15.75 -2.40
C LEU A 153 9.39 -16.71 -2.13
N ARG A 154 8.85 -17.31 -3.19
CA ARG A 154 7.80 -18.32 -3.05
C ARG A 154 8.30 -19.64 -2.46
N GLU A 155 9.54 -20.00 -2.80
CA GLU A 155 10.19 -21.25 -2.44
C GLU A 155 11.44 -20.95 -1.61
N PRO A 156 11.89 -21.90 -0.77
CA PRO A 156 13.10 -21.70 0.00
C PRO A 156 14.30 -21.75 -0.94
N LEU A 157 15.29 -20.91 -0.68
CA LEU A 157 16.57 -21.02 -1.37
C LEU A 157 17.26 -22.31 -0.93
N PRO A 158 17.93 -23.02 -1.87
CA PRO A 158 18.93 -24.00 -1.51
C PRO A 158 19.91 -23.43 -0.48
N GLU A 159 20.26 -24.21 0.54
CA GLU A 159 21.11 -23.76 1.65
C GLU A 159 22.44 -23.15 1.16
N THR A 160 23.04 -23.75 0.14
CA THR A 160 24.27 -23.26 -0.51
C THR A 160 24.10 -21.85 -1.09
N LEU A 161 22.96 -21.56 -1.72
CA LEU A 161 22.64 -20.22 -2.19
C LEU A 161 22.36 -19.28 -1.02
N ALA A 162 21.57 -19.71 -0.03
CA ALA A 162 21.26 -18.89 1.14
C ALA A 162 22.52 -18.40 1.88
N ILE A 163 23.53 -19.27 2.05
CA ILE A 163 24.82 -18.95 2.67
C ILE A 163 25.66 -18.02 1.78
N ALA A 164 25.63 -18.21 0.45
CA ALA A 164 26.47 -17.46 -0.48
C ALA A 164 25.92 -16.08 -0.86
N MET A 165 24.65 -15.79 -0.57
CA MET A 165 23.95 -14.59 -1.03
C MET A 165 24.29 -13.29 -0.27
N PRO A 166 24.52 -13.25 1.06
CA PRO A 166 24.89 -12.02 1.75
C PRO A 166 26.08 -11.31 1.08
N GLY A 167 25.96 -9.99 0.91
CA GLY A 167 26.91 -9.14 0.19
C GLY A 167 26.82 -9.20 -1.34
N ARG A 168 26.13 -10.20 -1.93
CA ARG A 168 25.96 -10.31 -3.38
C ARG A 168 24.88 -9.35 -3.89
N PRO A 169 25.01 -8.87 -5.15
CA PRO A 169 23.98 -8.05 -5.76
C PRO A 169 22.70 -8.88 -6.02
N LEU A 170 21.54 -8.31 -5.72
CA LEU A 170 20.25 -8.99 -5.82
C LEU A 170 19.93 -9.46 -7.24
N ARG A 171 20.37 -8.71 -8.26
CA ARG A 171 20.22 -9.07 -9.68
C ARG A 171 20.84 -10.42 -10.06
N LYS A 172 21.78 -10.97 -9.27
CA LYS A 172 22.33 -12.31 -9.51
C LYS A 172 21.35 -13.43 -9.18
N LEU A 173 20.35 -13.13 -8.35
CA LEU A 173 19.31 -14.07 -7.99
C LEU A 173 18.04 -13.85 -8.81
N ILE A 174 17.75 -12.59 -9.15
CA ILE A 174 16.49 -12.22 -9.80
C ILE A 174 16.77 -11.32 -10.98
N ASP A 175 16.39 -11.82 -12.14
CA ASP A 175 16.41 -11.06 -13.38
C ASP A 175 15.13 -10.22 -13.47
N HIS A 176 15.21 -8.98 -12.98
CA HIS A 176 14.13 -8.02 -13.07
C HIS A 176 14.72 -6.63 -13.36
N PRO A 177 14.18 -5.86 -14.34
CA PRO A 177 14.72 -4.55 -14.74
C PRO A 177 14.97 -3.60 -13.56
N LEU A 178 14.05 -3.58 -12.60
CA LEU A 178 14.17 -2.81 -11.35
C LEU A 178 15.50 -3.02 -10.61
N PHE A 179 16.03 -4.24 -10.56
CA PHE A 179 17.28 -4.54 -9.83
C PHE A 179 18.54 -4.33 -10.68
N THR A 180 18.37 -4.10 -11.98
CA THR A 180 19.43 -3.65 -12.89
C THR A 180 19.63 -2.15 -12.74
N GLU A 181 18.54 -1.37 -12.71
CA GLU A 181 18.58 0.09 -12.52
C GLU A 181 18.96 0.48 -11.08
N TYR A 182 18.49 -0.29 -10.10
CA TYR A 182 18.74 -0.04 -8.68
C TYR A 182 19.55 -1.20 -8.07
N PRO A 183 20.89 -1.15 -8.12
CA PRO A 183 21.72 -2.24 -7.65
C PRO A 183 21.70 -2.35 -6.13
N CYS A 184 20.82 -3.21 -5.61
CA CYS A 184 20.76 -3.56 -4.19
C CYS A 184 21.67 -4.75 -3.88
N ARG A 185 22.26 -4.76 -2.68
CA ARG A 185 23.02 -5.91 -2.15
C ARG A 185 22.24 -6.58 -1.03
N VAL A 186 22.21 -7.91 -1.05
CA VAL A 186 21.58 -8.70 0.00
C VAL A 186 22.36 -8.50 1.29
N LEU A 187 21.68 -8.11 2.36
CA LEU A 187 22.27 -8.01 3.70
C LEU A 187 22.11 -9.32 4.47
N ARG A 188 20.93 -9.92 4.38
CA ARG A 188 20.54 -11.10 5.15
C ARG A 188 19.61 -11.97 4.34
N VAL A 189 19.72 -13.28 4.52
CA VAL A 189 18.74 -14.27 4.06
C VAL A 189 18.18 -14.96 5.29
N ASP A 190 16.87 -14.94 5.44
CA ASP A 190 16.14 -15.67 6.48
C ASP A 190 15.30 -16.77 5.85
N SER A 191 15.12 -17.87 6.57
CA SER A 191 14.17 -18.92 6.21
C SER A 191 12.91 -18.77 7.06
N ASP A 192 11.75 -18.69 6.43
CA ASP A 192 10.45 -18.83 7.09
C ASP A 192 10.02 -20.29 6.95
N ALA A 193 10.34 -21.11 7.95
CA ALA A 193 10.02 -22.53 7.99
C ALA A 193 8.50 -22.79 7.96
N GLN A 194 7.69 -21.89 8.51
CA GLN A 194 6.23 -22.04 8.49
C GLN A 194 5.65 -21.77 7.10
N ALA A 195 6.23 -20.82 6.36
CA ALA A 195 5.78 -20.48 5.01
C ALA A 195 6.49 -21.29 3.91
N GLY A 196 7.56 -22.01 4.24
CA GLY A 196 8.41 -22.68 3.24
C GLY A 196 9.02 -21.68 2.27
N SER A 197 9.50 -20.53 2.76
CA SER A 197 9.99 -19.43 1.94
C SER A 197 11.31 -18.86 2.45
N SER A 198 12.05 -18.18 1.58
CA SER A 198 13.21 -17.38 1.97
C SER A 198 12.91 -15.89 1.85
N ILE A 199 13.41 -15.12 2.81
CA ILE A 199 13.27 -13.66 2.87
C ILE A 199 14.66 -13.04 2.73
N LEU A 200 14.86 -12.27 1.67
CA LEU A 200 16.09 -11.52 1.46
C LEU A 200 15.89 -10.09 1.93
N SER A 201 16.68 -9.64 2.88
CA SER A 201 16.65 -8.26 3.37
C SER A 201 17.80 -7.45 2.75
N PHE A 202 17.53 -6.21 2.33
CA PHE A 202 18.53 -5.32 1.75
C PHE A 202 18.25 -3.84 2.05
N ARG A 203 19.27 -3.00 1.93
CA ARG A 203 19.10 -1.54 2.06
C ARG A 203 18.62 -0.93 0.76
N VAL A 204 17.79 0.09 0.89
CA VAL A 204 17.33 0.91 -0.22
C VAL A 204 17.52 2.37 0.16
N PRO A 205 18.13 3.20 -0.72
CA PRO A 205 18.21 4.63 -0.46
C PRO A 205 16.82 5.26 -0.47
N LEU A 206 16.71 6.43 0.15
CA LEU A 206 15.51 7.25 0.09
C LEU A 206 15.83 8.52 -0.68
N VAL A 207 14.93 8.88 -1.59
CA VAL A 207 14.99 10.15 -2.33
C VAL A 207 13.91 11.09 -1.84
N ARG A 208 14.14 12.39 -2.05
CA ARG A 208 13.12 13.41 -1.79
C ARG A 208 11.90 13.12 -2.67
N PHE A 209 10.73 13.20 -2.07
CA PHE A 209 9.45 12.98 -2.72
C PHE A 209 8.48 14.05 -2.25
N GLU A 210 7.78 14.66 -3.19
CA GLU A 210 6.81 15.71 -2.92
C GLU A 210 5.46 15.28 -3.46
N LEU A 211 4.46 15.32 -2.58
CA LEU A 211 3.09 15.24 -3.01
C LEU A 211 2.72 16.58 -3.65
N PRO A 212 2.03 16.59 -4.80
CA PRO A 212 1.50 17.83 -5.36
C PRO A 212 0.61 18.48 -4.32
N ARG A 213 0.67 19.81 -4.26
CA ARG A 213 -0.20 20.57 -3.36
C ARG A 213 -1.64 20.21 -3.68
N PHE A 214 -2.40 19.95 -2.63
CA PHE A 214 -3.83 19.76 -2.78
C PHE A 214 -4.45 21.13 -3.11
N GLU A 215 -4.67 21.40 -4.39
CA GLU A 215 -5.34 22.63 -4.87
C GLU A 215 -6.86 22.56 -4.74
N GLY A 216 -7.39 21.44 -4.23
CA GLY A 216 -8.78 21.32 -3.83
C GLY A 216 -9.06 22.18 -2.60
N GLY A 217 -9.53 23.41 -2.81
CA GLY A 217 -10.46 23.97 -1.83
C GLY A 217 -11.63 23.00 -1.67
N LEU A 218 -12.28 23.00 -0.51
CA LEU A 218 -13.65 22.50 -0.39
C LEU A 218 -14.50 23.28 -1.40
N GLY A 219 -14.50 22.84 -2.66
CA GLY A 219 -15.46 23.29 -3.65
C GLY A 219 -16.81 22.98 -3.05
N ALA A 220 -17.62 24.03 -2.85
CA ALA A 220 -19.01 23.89 -2.44
C ALA A 220 -19.64 22.71 -3.21
N PRO A 221 -20.45 21.87 -2.55
CA PRO A 221 -21.03 20.68 -3.18
C PRO A 221 -21.61 21.09 -4.53
N ALA A 222 -21.07 20.52 -5.60
CA ALA A 222 -21.59 20.74 -6.93
C ALA A 222 -23.08 20.36 -6.87
N ALA A 223 -23.95 21.35 -7.06
CA ALA A 223 -25.38 21.16 -7.08
C ALA A 223 -25.69 19.96 -7.97
N SER A 224 -26.29 18.94 -7.38
CA SER A 224 -26.75 17.72 -8.01
C SER A 224 -27.56 18.08 -9.25
N ARG A 225 -26.97 17.88 -10.44
CA ARG A 225 -27.75 17.89 -11.67
C ARG A 225 -28.66 16.67 -11.62
N SER A 226 -29.95 16.93 -11.45
CA SER A 226 -31.04 16.00 -11.75
C SER A 226 -30.75 15.38 -13.11
N VAL A 227 -30.52 14.08 -13.13
CA VAL A 227 -30.59 13.29 -14.35
C VAL A 227 -32.07 12.95 -14.52
N ASP A 228 -32.76 13.74 -15.33
CA ASP A 228 -34.08 13.37 -15.85
C ASP A 228 -33.86 12.17 -16.80
N ASN A 229 -34.26 10.98 -16.35
CA ASN A 229 -34.27 9.78 -17.19
C ASN A 229 -35.57 9.73 -18.00
N PHE A 230 -35.40 9.63 -19.32
CA PHE A 230 -36.35 9.01 -20.23
C PHE A 230 -36.29 7.48 -20.10
#